data_AF-A0A930FM21-F1
#
_entry.id   AF-A0A930FM21-F1
#
_cell.length_a   1.000
_cell.length_b   1.000
_cell.length_c   1.000
_cell.angle_alpha   90.00
_cell.angle_beta   90.00
_cell.angle_gamma   90.00
#
_symmetry.space_group_name_H-M   'P 1'
#
loop_
_entity.id
_entity.type
_entity.pdbx_description
1 polymer ?
#
loop_
_entity_poly.entity_id
_entity_poly.type
_entity_poly.pdbx_seq_one_letter_code
_entity_poly.pdbx_strand_id
1 'polypeptide(L)' 'MIKVLVACANGAGTSLMMKMRVEKACKDLGVEVSTIHHCSLSEGKSAATQYDV' A
#
# COMPACT_ATOMS: atom_id res chain seq x y z
N MET A 1 -10.41 7.55 -7.91
CA MET A 1 -9.90 7.01 -6.65
C MET A 1 -8.78 6.02 -6.96
N ILE A 2 -7.62 6.18 -6.32
CA ILE A 2 -6.39 5.41 -6.61
C ILE A 2 -6.36 4.11 -5.78
N LYS A 3 -5.78 3.03 -6.31
CA LYS A 3 -5.47 1.80 -5.57
C LYS A 3 -3.98 1.75 -5.26
N VAL A 4 -3.64 1.59 -3.99
CA VAL A 4 -2.24 1.61 -3.53
C VAL A 4 -1.84 0.25 -2.95
N LEU A 5 -0.69 -0.25 -3.39
CA LEU A 5 -0.05 -1.47 -2.90
C LEU A 5 1.21 -1.13 -2.11
N VAL A 6 1.27 -1.63 -0.88
CA VAL A 6 2.42 -1.44 0.00
C VAL A 6 3.10 -2.78 0.24
N ALA A 7 4.23 -3.01 -0.43
CA ALA A 7 5.02 -4.23 -0.25
C ALA A 7 6.30 -3.94 0.55
N CYS A 8 6.61 -4.77 1.54
CA CYS A 8 7.87 -4.68 2.31
C CYS A 8 8.55 -6.06 2.39
N ALA A 9 9.88 -6.08 2.27
CA ALA A 9 10.68 -7.30 2.39
C ALA A 9 10.71 -7.87 3.82
N ASN A 10 10.50 -7.02 4.84
CA ASN A 10 10.73 -7.34 6.25
C ASN A 10 9.52 -7.95 6.98
N GLY A 11 8.50 -8.44 6.24
CA GLY A 11 7.34 -9.14 6.79
C GLY A 11 6.11 -8.27 7.07
N ALA A 12 5.03 -8.92 7.53
CA ALA A 12 3.68 -8.36 7.63
C ALA A 12 3.54 -7.18 8.62
N GLY A 13 4.35 -7.12 9.67
CA GLY A 13 4.27 -6.06 10.68
C GLY A 13 4.73 -4.70 10.16
N THR A 14 5.86 -4.65 9.44
CA THR A 14 6.38 -3.43 8.82
C THR A 14 5.51 -2.94 7.66
N SER A 15 4.96 -3.85 6.85
CA SER A 15 4.06 -3.46 5.75
C SER A 15 2.73 -2.90 6.28
N LEU A 16 2.22 -3.40 7.42
CA LEU A 16 1.05 -2.83 8.09
C LEU A 16 1.31 -1.41 8.59
N MET A 17 2.48 -1.17 9.20
CA MET A 17 2.88 0.17 9.64
C MET A 17 3.00 1.15 8.47
N MET A 18 3.56 0.70 7.34
CA MET A 18 3.63 1.52 6.11
C MET A 18 2.24 1.83 5.57
N LYS A 19 1.30 0.87 5.55
CA LYS A 19 -0.11 1.13 5.16
C LYS A 19 -0.73 2.28 5.96
N MET A 20 -0.58 2.26 7.29
CA MET A 20 -1.13 3.32 8.15
C MET A 20 -0.51 4.70 7.85
N ARG A 21 0.78 4.75 7.53
CA ARG A 21 1.48 5.99 7.16
C ARG A 21 1.04 6.52 5.79
N VAL A 22 0.90 5.62 4.81
CA VAL A 22 0.40 5.96 3.47
C VAL A 22 -1.03 6.49 3.56
N GLU A 23 -1.90 5.84 4.33
CA GLU A 23 -3.28 6.30 4.54
C GLU A 23 -3.31 7.73 5.11
N LYS A 24 -2.47 8.01 6.11
CA LYS A 24 -2.36 9.36 6.67
C LYS A 24 -1.82 10.37 5.65
N ALA A 25 -0.77 10.03 4.93
CA ALA A 25 -0.19 10.91 3.91
C ALA A 25 -1.19 11.23 2.78
N CYS A 26 -1.96 10.23 2.32
CA CYS A 26 -3.00 10.45 1.32
C CYS A 26 -4.10 11.37 1.84
N LYS A 27 -4.51 11.23 3.11
CA LYS A 27 -5.47 12.16 3.75
C LYS A 27 -4.91 13.59 3.84
N ASP A 28 -3.66 13.73 4.28
CA ASP A 28 -3.00 15.04 4.45
C ASP A 28 -2.82 15.75 3.08
N LEU A 29 -2.62 15.00 2.01
CA LEU A 29 -2.48 15.51 0.63
C LEU A 29 -3.82 15.67 -0.12
N GLY A 30 -4.95 15.29 0.49
CA GLY A 30 -6.26 15.33 -0.17
C GLY A 30 -6.40 14.32 -1.33
N VAL A 31 -5.62 13.24 -1.33
CA VAL A 31 -5.67 12.19 -2.36
C VAL A 31 -6.74 11.17 -2.00
N GLU A 32 -7.73 11.02 -2.90
CA GLU A 32 -8.78 10.01 -2.73
C GLU A 32 -8.29 8.61 -3.10
N VAL A 33 -8.12 7.77 -2.07
CA VAL A 33 -7.68 6.38 -2.20
C VAL A 33 -8.88 5.45 -2.00
N SER A 34 -9.05 4.51 -2.92
CA SER A 34 -10.10 3.47 -2.85
C SER A 34 -9.69 2.30 -1.96
N THR A 35 -8.46 1.81 -2.15
CA THR A 35 -7.95 0.62 -1.47
C THR A 35 -6.46 0.80 -1.17
N ILE A 36 -6.05 0.46 0.06
CA ILE A 36 -4.64 0.31 0.43
C ILE A 36 -4.43 -1.13 0.90
N HIS A 37 -3.75 -1.92 0.09
CA HIS A 37 -3.33 -3.28 0.43
C HIS A 37 -1.89 -3.29 0.90
N HIS A 38 -1.58 -4.15 1.88
CA HIS A 38 -0.21 -4.37 2.30
C HIS A 38 0.14 -5.85 2.17
N CYS A 39 1.33 -6.14 1.65
CA CYS A 39 1.76 -7.50 1.41
C CYS A 39 3.26 -7.68 1.55
N SER A 40 3.70 -8.93 1.39
CA SER A 40 5.11 -9.26 1.26
C SER A 40 5.63 -8.90 -0.14
N LEU A 41 6.95 -8.73 -0.27
CA LEU A 41 7.57 -8.43 -1.57
C LEU A 41 7.24 -9.49 -2.64
N SER A 42 7.19 -10.77 -2.26
CA SER A 42 6.89 -11.87 -3.18
C SER A 42 5.45 -11.81 -3.71
N GLU A 43 4.48 -11.49 -2.87
CA GLU A 43 3.08 -11.28 -3.28
C GLU A 43 2.94 -10.02 -4.13
N GLY A 44 3.61 -8.94 -3.73
CA GLY A 44 3.52 -7.65 -4.40
C GLY A 44 3.94 -7.71 -5.87
N LYS A 45 4.94 -8.53 -6.20
CA LYS A 45 5.39 -8.74 -7.59
C LYS A 45 4.26 -9.21 -8.52
N SER A 46 3.41 -10.11 -8.04
CA SER A 46 2.31 -10.66 -8.83
C SER A 46 1.06 -9.78 -8.78
N ALA A 47 0.84 -9.09 -7.66
CA ALA A 47 -0.34 -8.25 -7.43
C ALA A 47 -0.21 -6.84 -8.01
N ALA A 48 1.01 -6.33 -8.25
CA ALA A 48 1.27 -4.94 -8.64
C ALA A 48 0.48 -4.45 -9.85
N THR A 49 0.19 -5.32 -10.83
CA THR A 49 -0.58 -4.95 -12.03
C THR A 49 -2.04 -4.60 -11.76
N GLN A 50 -2.55 -4.89 -10.55
CA GLN A 50 -3.94 -4.62 -10.13
C GLN A 50 -4.09 -3.28 -9.39
N TYR A 51 -2.98 -2.60 -9.10
CA TYR A 51 -2.91 -1.35 -8.36
C TYR A 51 -2.30 -0.25 -9.23
N ASP A 52 -2.59 0.99 -8.90
CA ASP A 52 -2.10 2.15 -9.64
C ASP A 52 -0.72 2.61 -9.15
N VAL A 53 -0.44 2.38 -7.86
CA VAL A 53 0.78 2.79 -7.15
C VAL A 53 1.25 1.69 -6.22
#